data_AF-A0A4Q3WH10-F1
#
_entry.id   AF-A0A4Q3WH10-F1
#
_cell.length_a   1.000
_cell.length_b   1.000
_cell.length_c   1.000
_cell.angle_alpha   90.00
_cell.angle_beta   90.00
_cell.angle_gamma   90.00
#
_symmetry.space_group_name_H-M   'P 1'
#
loop_
_entity.id
_entity.type
_entity.pdbx_description
1 polymer ?
#
loop_
_entity_poly.entity_id
_entity_poly.type
_entity_poly.pdbx_seq_one_letter_code
_entity_poly.pdbx_strand_id
1 'polypeptide(L)' 'LSVIAEGIEDNATAELLTAMGCKEGQGYYFGKPMPAVQFESTFFADEIANVAISA' A
#
# COMPACT_ATOMS: atom_id res chain seq x y z
N LEU A 1 10.35 -19.75 -0.14
CA LEU A 1 9.55 -19.13 0.94
C LEU A 1 9.41 -17.65 0.61
N SER A 2 8.22 -17.07 0.63
CA SER A 2 8.07 -15.61 0.62
C SER A 2 8.10 -15.10 2.06
N VAL A 3 8.73 -13.94 2.28
CA VAL A 3 8.79 -13.27 3.58
C VAL A 3 8.27 -11.85 3.41
N ILE A 4 7.54 -11.38 4.42
CA ILE A 4 7.04 -10.00 4.49
C ILE A 4 7.85 -9.29 5.57
N ALA A 5 8.49 -8.19 5.22
CA ALA A 5 9.19 -7.34 6.18
C ALA A 5 8.21 -6.33 6.82
N GLU A 6 8.02 -6.40 8.14
CA GLU A 6 7.06 -5.54 8.85
C GLU A 6 7.75 -4.41 9.63
N GLY A 7 7.03 -3.29 9.80
CA GLY A 7 7.50 -2.16 10.63
C GLY A 7 8.42 -1.18 9.91
N ILE A 8 8.28 -1.02 8.58
CA ILE A 8 9.10 -0.10 7.79
C ILE A 8 8.61 1.34 7.96
N GLU A 9 9.41 2.19 8.58
CA GLU A 9 9.04 3.58 8.91
C GLU A 9 9.79 4.65 8.10
N ASP A 10 10.86 4.27 7.39
CA ASP A 10 11.63 5.18 6.53
C ASP A 10 12.17 4.52 5.25
N ASN A 11 12.63 5.36 4.31
CA ASN A 11 13.18 4.94 3.02
C ASN A 11 14.46 4.12 3.17
N ALA A 12 15.33 4.48 4.12
CA ALA A 12 16.61 3.79 4.30
C ALA A 12 16.40 2.32 4.71
N THR A 13 15.43 2.07 5.57
CA THR A 13 15.00 0.73 6.00
C THR A 13 14.40 -0.04 4.82
N ALA A 14 13.55 0.60 3.99
CA ALA A 14 12.98 -0.01 2.80
C ALA A 14 14.06 -0.43 1.78
N GLU A 15 15.04 0.45 1.52
CA GLU A 15 16.16 0.18 0.61
C GLU A 15 17.04 -0.98 1.11
N LEU A 16 17.36 -1.01 2.40
CA LEU A 16 18.14 -2.09 3.01
C LEU A 16 17.43 -3.44 2.87
N LEU A 17 16.15 -3.50 3.21
CA LEU A 17 15.35 -4.74 3.12
C LEU A 17 15.21 -5.23 1.68
N THR A 18 15.07 -4.30 0.74
CA THR A 18 15.06 -4.59 -0.70
C THR A 18 16.39 -5.19 -1.15
N ALA A 19 17.52 -4.61 -0.71
CA ALA A 19 18.86 -5.11 -1.02
C ALA A 19 19.13 -6.50 -0.39
N MET A 20 18.50 -6.81 0.75
CA MET A 20 18.52 -8.14 1.38
C MET A 20 17.63 -9.17 0.67
N GLY A 21 16.88 -8.77 -0.36
CA GLY A 21 16.01 -9.64 -1.15
C GLY A 21 14.59 -9.77 -0.63
N CYS A 22 14.16 -8.93 0.31
CA CYS A 22 12.75 -8.85 0.70
C CYS A 22 11.95 -8.23 -0.45
N LYS A 23 10.95 -8.97 -0.93
CA LYS A 23 10.11 -8.55 -2.06
C LYS A 23 8.79 -7.92 -1.64
N GLU A 24 8.40 -8.14 -0.39
CA GLU A 24 7.14 -7.69 0.19
C GLU A 24 7.44 -7.01 1.53
N GLY A 25 6.74 -5.92 1.83
CA GLY A 25 6.93 -5.20 3.09
C GLY A 25 5.73 -4.33 3.45
N GLN A 26 5.60 -4.04 4.74
CA GLN A 26 4.56 -3.18 5.30
C GLN A 26 5.13 -2.24 6.37
N GLY A 27 4.54 -1.06 6.49
CA GLY A 27 4.87 -0.10 7.53
C GLY A 27 4.43 1.31 7.20
N TYR A 28 4.60 2.23 8.14
CA TYR A 28 4.12 3.61 8.03
C TYR A 28 4.80 4.41 6.92
N TYR A 29 5.97 3.99 6.46
CA TYR A 29 6.60 4.56 5.27
C TYR A 29 5.72 4.41 4.03
N PHE A 30 5.01 3.29 3.90
CA PHE A 30 4.12 3.01 2.78
C PHE A 30 2.68 3.43 3.05
N GLY A 31 2.19 3.21 4.26
CA GLY A 31 0.82 3.57 4.62
C GLY A 31 0.49 3.15 6.04
N LYS A 32 -0.24 4.01 6.75
CA LYS A 32 -0.81 3.63 8.05
C LYS A 32 -2.04 2.74 7.84
N PRO A 33 -2.36 1.84 8.79
CA PRO A 33 -3.67 1.19 8.82
C PRO A 33 -4.78 2.23 8.72
N MET A 34 -5.77 1.95 7.88
CA MET A 34 -6.89 2.86 7.62
C MET A 34 -8.20 2.07 7.54
N PRO A 35 -9.35 2.71 7.82
CA PRO A 35 -10.66 2.09 7.58
C PRO A 35 -10.86 1.74 6.10
N ALA A 36 -11.64 0.69 5.83
CA ALA A 36 -11.97 0.25 4.47
C ALA A 36 -12.50 1.40 3.59
N VAL A 37 -13.50 2.15 4.08
CA VAL A 37 -14.08 3.32 3.38
C VAL A 37 -13.03 4.33 2.93
N GLN A 38 -12.01 4.56 3.76
CA GLN A 38 -10.92 5.46 3.41
C GLN A 38 -10.04 4.87 2.31
N PHE A 39 -9.70 3.57 2.41
CA PHE A 39 -8.95 2.85 1.39
C PHE A 39 -9.68 2.87 0.04
N GLU A 40 -10.97 2.53 0.02
CA GLU A 40 -11.81 2.57 -1.19
C GLU A 40 -11.79 3.95 -1.83
N SER A 41 -12.03 5.01 -1.06
CA SER A 41 -12.04 6.39 -1.56
C SER A 41 -10.67 6.88 -2.07
N THR A 42 -9.57 6.35 -1.52
CA THR A 42 -8.21 6.81 -1.85
C THR A 42 -7.65 6.10 -3.08
N PHE A 43 -7.96 4.81 -3.25
CA PHE A 43 -7.32 3.97 -4.26
C PHE A 43 -8.24 3.51 -5.39
N PHE A 44 -9.57 3.68 -5.28
CA PHE A 44 -10.56 3.22 -6.28
C PHE A 44 -11.49 4.32 -6.81
N ALA A 45 -11.15 5.59 -6.61
CA ALA A 45 -12.01 6.74 -6.94
C ALA A 45 -12.45 6.81 -8.42
N ASP A 46 -11.68 6.24 -9.35
CA ASP A 46 -11.96 6.31 -10.79
C ASP A 46 -13.02 5.29 -11.29
N GLU A 47 -13.37 4.26 -10.50
CA GLU A 47 -14.38 3.26 -10.92
C GLU A 47 -15.83 3.73 -10.71
N ILE A 48 -16.10 4.58 -9.72
CA ILE A 48 -17.46 5.09 -9.45
C ILE A 48 -17.91 6.11 -10.50
N ALA A 49 -16.98 6.93 -11.03
CA ALA A 49 -17.31 7.95 -12.01
C ALA A 49 -17.77 7.39 -13.36
N ASN A 50 -17.23 6.23 -13.79
CA ASN A 50 -17.54 5.63 -15.10
C ASN A 50 -18.84 4.80 -15.12
N VAL A 51 -19.32 4.31 -13.96
CA VAL A 51 -20.60 3.61 -13.86
C VAL A 51 -21.79 4.58 -13.89
N ALA A 52 -21.62 5.80 -13.37
CA ALA A 52 -22.69 6.79 -13.28
C ALA A 52 -23.04 7.50 -14.60
N ILE A 53 -22.16 7.48 -15.61
CA ILE A 53 -22.35 8.19 -16.90
C ILE A 53 -22.93 7.26 -18.00
N SER A 54 -23.07 5.97 -17.71
CA SER A 54 -23.57 4.95 -18.65
C SER A 54 -24.98 4.42 -18.34
N ALA A 55 -25.71 5.07 -17.43
CA ALA A 55 -27.10 4.77 -17.07
C ALA A 55 -28.08 5.85 -17.57
#